data_AF-A0A1I5UBE9-F1
#
_entry.id   AF-A0A1I5UBE9-F1
#
_cell.length_a   1.000
_cell.length_b   1.000
_cell.length_c   1.000
_cell.angle_alpha   90.00
_cell.angle_beta   90.00
_cell.angle_gamma   90.00
#
_symmetry.space_group_name_H-M   'P 1'
#
loop_
_entity.id
_entity.type
_entity.pdbx_description
1 polymer ?
#
loop_
_entity_poly.entity_id
_entity_poly.type
_entity_poly.pdbx_seq_one_letter_code
_entity_poly.pdbx_strand_id
1 'polypeptide(L)'
;MAADRAGAPPRAWQRMLSGRRLDLLDPSPLDIEIADIAHGLARVARWNGQTSGEHAFSVAQHSLLVEALYGELAPEATAEARLAALLHDAPEYVIGDMISPFKSVMGGSYKDCELRLQRAIHLRFALPAELAATLRRDIKRADQIAAYFEATLLAGFSTAEATEFFGRPRGFSAERFDFTPKSVTWAQAAFLGRFNTLEAERRLSLAVNSST
;
A
#
# COMPACT_ATOMS: atom_id res chain seq x y z
N MET A 1 4.45 28.15 -13.04
CA MET A 1 5.12 26.89 -13.39
C MET A 1 5.78 27.06 -14.75
N ALA A 2 7.04 26.66 -14.92
CA ALA A 2 7.66 26.70 -16.23
C ALA A 2 6.85 25.80 -17.17
N ALA A 3 6.30 26.37 -18.25
CA ALA A 3 5.68 25.57 -19.29
C ALA A 3 6.72 24.59 -19.83
N ASP A 4 6.36 23.32 -19.90
CA ASP A 4 7.16 22.34 -20.63
C ASP A 4 7.34 22.87 -22.06
N ARG A 5 8.59 22.81 -22.56
CA ARG A 5 8.93 23.26 -23.92
C ARG A 5 7.98 22.60 -24.91
N ALA A 6 7.46 23.35 -25.87
CA ALA A 6 6.60 22.80 -26.93
C ALA A 6 7.32 21.62 -27.62
N GLY A 7 6.70 20.44 -27.57
CA GLY A 7 7.22 19.20 -28.14
C GLY A 7 8.10 18.34 -27.21
N ALA A 8 8.37 18.76 -25.97
CA ALA A 8 8.97 17.87 -24.97
C ALA A 8 7.93 16.82 -24.54
N PRO A 9 8.31 15.53 -24.38
CA PRO A 9 7.42 14.54 -23.78
C PRO A 9 6.98 15.03 -22.39
N PRO A 10 5.71 14.80 -21.99
CA PRO A 10 5.20 15.30 -20.73
C PRO A 10 6.11 14.89 -19.57
N ARG A 11 6.53 15.85 -18.72
CA ARG A 11 7.32 15.54 -17.53
C ARG A 11 6.45 14.82 -16.50
N ALA A 12 6.51 13.50 -16.52
CA ALA A 12 5.84 12.66 -15.54
C ALA A 12 6.87 11.78 -14.83
N TRP A 13 7.81 12.39 -14.10
CA TRP A 13 8.77 11.63 -13.29
C TRP A 13 8.95 12.23 -11.89
N GLN A 14 9.11 11.36 -10.89
CA GLN A 14 9.42 11.74 -9.51
C GLN A 14 10.90 11.49 -9.21
N ARG A 15 11.58 12.47 -8.62
CA ARG A 15 12.93 12.29 -8.04
C ARG A 15 12.80 11.70 -6.64
N MET A 16 13.60 10.69 -6.34
CA MET A 16 13.72 10.13 -5.00
C MET A 16 14.92 10.72 -4.26
N LEU A 17 14.87 10.71 -2.91
CA LEU A 17 15.99 11.16 -2.08
C LEU A 17 17.24 10.29 -2.27
N SER A 18 17.06 9.02 -2.65
CA SER A 18 18.13 8.11 -3.08
C SER A 18 18.91 8.60 -4.31
N GLY A 19 18.39 9.58 -5.05
CA GLY A 19 18.95 10.07 -6.31
C GLY A 19 18.35 9.44 -7.56
N ARG A 20 17.54 8.37 -7.40
CA ARG A 20 16.82 7.72 -8.50
C ARG A 20 15.69 8.58 -9.05
N ARG A 21 15.20 8.26 -10.25
CA ARG A 21 14.01 8.85 -10.85
C ARG A 21 13.09 7.74 -11.32
N LEU A 22 11.79 7.89 -11.09
CA LEU A 22 10.78 6.99 -11.62
C LEU A 22 9.93 7.72 -12.64
N ASP A 23 9.81 7.17 -13.85
CA ASP A 23 8.80 7.60 -14.83
C ASP A 23 7.43 7.06 -14.40
N LEU A 24 6.43 7.93 -14.28
CA LEU A 24 5.09 7.59 -13.82
C LEU A 24 4.20 7.04 -14.94
N LEU A 25 4.53 7.30 -16.21
CA LEU A 25 3.78 6.81 -17.36
C LEU A 25 4.31 5.45 -17.83
N ASP A 26 5.61 5.21 -17.67
CA ASP A 26 6.28 3.95 -18.01
C ASP A 26 7.31 3.53 -16.93
N PRO A 27 6.83 3.11 -15.74
CA PRO A 27 7.71 2.82 -14.61
C PRO A 27 8.56 1.57 -14.86
N SER A 28 9.87 1.74 -14.83
CA SER A 28 10.82 0.63 -14.84
C SER A 28 10.89 -0.04 -13.46
N PRO A 29 10.75 -1.38 -13.37
CA PRO A 29 10.97 -2.11 -12.12
C PRO A 29 12.33 -1.79 -11.50
N LEU A 30 13.38 -1.65 -12.32
CA LEU A 30 14.75 -1.41 -11.86
C LEU A 30 14.94 -0.06 -11.16
N ASP A 31 13.99 0.87 -11.31
CA ASP A 31 14.00 2.19 -10.69
C ASP A 31 13.28 2.26 -9.34
N ILE A 32 12.71 1.14 -8.89
CA ILE A 32 11.98 1.04 -7.64
C ILE A 32 12.88 0.47 -6.55
N GLU A 33 12.92 1.12 -5.40
CA GLU A 33 13.65 0.67 -4.21
C GLU A 33 12.74 0.71 -2.99
N ILE A 34 12.81 -0.31 -2.15
CA ILE A 34 11.93 -0.40 -0.97
C ILE A 34 12.15 0.74 0.01
N ALA A 35 13.38 1.28 0.09
CA ALA A 35 13.70 2.42 0.93
C ALA A 35 12.95 3.69 0.48
N ASP A 36 12.78 3.89 -0.83
CA ASP A 36 12.05 5.04 -1.39
C ASP A 36 10.54 4.88 -1.15
N ILE A 37 10.00 3.67 -1.34
CA ILE A 37 8.61 3.35 -1.02
C ILE A 37 8.33 3.62 0.46
N ALA A 38 9.10 3.00 1.36
CA ALA A 38 8.89 3.15 2.80
C ALA A 38 9.00 4.61 3.25
N HIS A 39 9.93 5.38 2.68
CA HIS A 39 10.07 6.81 2.98
C HIS A 39 8.83 7.61 2.57
N GLY A 40 8.31 7.36 1.36
CA GLY A 40 7.11 8.01 0.84
C GLY A 40 5.88 7.62 1.65
N LEU A 41 5.57 6.32 1.73
CA LEU A 41 4.36 5.82 2.41
C LEU A 41 4.28 6.21 3.89
N ALA A 42 5.41 6.34 4.58
CA ALA A 42 5.44 6.79 5.98
C ALA A 42 5.06 8.27 6.16
N ARG A 43 5.02 9.06 5.08
CA ARG A 43 4.71 10.50 5.07
C ARG A 43 3.39 10.81 4.38
N VAL A 44 2.89 9.92 3.54
CA VAL A 44 1.57 10.06 2.93
C VAL A 44 0.52 9.77 4.00
N ALA A 45 -0.29 10.77 4.32
CA ALA A 45 -1.38 10.65 5.28
C ALA A 45 -2.63 10.10 4.59
N ARG A 46 -3.30 9.15 5.24
CA ARG A 46 -4.63 8.70 4.84
C ARG A 46 -5.71 9.65 5.35
N TRP A 47 -6.92 9.48 4.84
CA TRP A 47 -8.10 10.26 5.25
C TRP A 47 -7.90 11.77 5.08
N ASN A 48 -7.04 12.17 4.13
CA ASN A 48 -6.58 13.56 3.96
C ASN A 48 -6.02 14.20 5.24
N GLY A 49 -5.50 13.38 6.17
CA GLY A 49 -5.01 13.83 7.48
C GLY A 49 -6.11 14.11 8.51
N GLN A 50 -7.38 13.84 8.20
CA GLN A 50 -8.51 14.08 9.09
C GLN A 50 -8.67 12.95 10.12
N THR A 51 -7.60 12.64 10.84
CA THR A 51 -7.55 11.59 11.87
C THR A 51 -7.28 12.18 13.25
N SER A 52 -7.85 11.57 14.29
CA SER A 52 -7.50 11.88 15.69
C SER A 52 -6.07 11.42 16.03
N GLY A 53 -5.41 12.11 16.97
CA GLY A 53 -4.05 11.79 17.42
C GLY A 53 -3.00 12.86 17.05
N GLU A 54 -1.80 12.74 17.61
CA GLU A 54 -0.71 13.70 17.39
C GLU A 54 0.01 13.53 16.03
N HIS A 55 -0.10 12.34 15.44
CA HIS A 55 0.54 12.00 14.17
C HIS A 55 -0.52 11.67 13.12
N ALA A 56 -0.16 11.86 11.84
CA ALA A 56 -1.00 11.39 10.75
C ALA A 56 -1.00 9.86 10.70
N PHE A 57 -2.17 9.26 10.43
CA PHE A 57 -2.24 7.83 10.11
C PHE A 57 -1.71 7.61 8.69
N SER A 58 -0.47 7.11 8.60
CA SER A 58 0.25 7.00 7.32
C SER A 58 -0.17 5.78 6.48
N VAL A 59 0.02 5.84 5.16
CA VAL A 59 -0.18 4.69 4.26
C VAL A 59 0.70 3.51 4.68
N ALA A 60 1.92 3.75 5.17
CA ALA A 60 2.78 2.68 5.69
C ALA A 60 2.15 1.92 6.88
N GLN A 61 1.48 2.63 7.79
CA GLN A 61 0.74 2.00 8.91
C GLN A 61 -0.47 1.22 8.42
N HIS A 62 -1.20 1.78 7.46
CA HIS A 62 -2.31 1.08 6.80
C HIS A 62 -1.84 -0.22 6.12
N SER A 63 -0.77 -0.17 5.34
CA SER A 63 -0.23 -1.37 4.68
C SER A 63 0.18 -2.47 5.67
N LEU A 64 0.76 -2.09 6.82
CA LEU A 64 1.06 -3.04 7.91
C LEU A 64 -0.21 -3.67 8.48
N LEU A 65 -1.24 -2.86 8.72
CA LEU A 65 -2.52 -3.33 9.23
C LEU A 65 -3.21 -4.27 8.22
N VAL A 66 -3.21 -3.92 6.93
CA VAL A 66 -3.78 -4.75 5.87
C VAL A 66 -3.07 -6.09 5.75
N GLU A 67 -1.74 -6.12 5.82
CA GLU A 67 -1.00 -7.39 5.81
C GLU A 67 -1.33 -8.26 7.03
N ALA A 68 -1.45 -7.66 8.22
CA ALA A 68 -1.80 -8.38 9.44
C ALA A 68 -3.23 -8.95 9.37
N LEU A 69 -4.20 -8.17 8.91
CA LEU A 69 -5.59 -8.60 8.70
C LEU A 69 -5.70 -9.67 7.61
N TYR A 70 -4.96 -9.52 6.51
CA TYR A 70 -4.86 -10.55 5.48
C TYR A 70 -4.34 -11.87 6.06
N GLY A 71 -3.36 -11.79 6.96
CA GLY A 71 -2.85 -12.93 7.69
C GLY A 71 -3.86 -13.64 8.59
N GLU A 72 -4.79 -12.91 9.20
CA GLU A 72 -5.91 -13.51 9.95
C GLU A 72 -6.97 -14.12 9.01
N LEU A 73 -7.21 -13.49 7.84
CA LEU A 73 -8.14 -14.01 6.82
C LEU A 73 -7.64 -15.29 6.14
N ALA A 74 -6.33 -15.40 5.94
CA ALA A 74 -5.67 -16.53 5.30
C ALA A 74 -4.46 -16.98 6.14
N PRO A 75 -4.68 -17.78 7.20
CA PRO A 75 -3.60 -18.25 8.08
C PRO A 75 -2.50 -19.02 7.33
N GLU A 76 -2.88 -19.74 6.27
CA GLU A 76 -1.98 -20.52 5.41
C GLU A 76 -1.36 -19.68 4.26
N ALA A 77 -1.51 -18.35 4.29
CA ALA A 77 -0.96 -17.49 3.25
C ALA A 77 0.57 -17.59 3.20
N THR A 78 1.09 -17.74 1.99
CA THR A 78 2.53 -17.75 1.75
C THR A 78 3.14 -16.37 2.04
N ALA A 79 4.45 -16.34 2.31
CA ALA A 79 5.18 -15.09 2.46
C ALA A 79 5.09 -14.21 1.20
N GLU A 80 5.01 -14.81 0.01
CA GLU A 80 4.76 -14.11 -1.26
C GLU A 80 3.40 -13.40 -1.27
N ALA A 81 2.34 -14.08 -0.84
CA ALA A 81 0.99 -13.50 -0.77
C ALA A 81 0.89 -12.39 0.29
N ARG A 82 1.53 -12.57 1.45
CA ARG A 82 1.64 -11.53 2.48
C ARG A 82 2.45 -10.33 2.02
N LEU A 83 3.52 -10.55 1.24
CA LEU A 83 4.31 -9.48 0.64
C LEU A 83 3.47 -8.67 -0.37
N ALA A 84 2.64 -9.34 -1.17
CA ALA A 84 1.69 -8.68 -2.05
C ALA A 84 0.64 -7.85 -1.28
N ALA A 85 0.18 -8.33 -0.11
CA ALA A 85 -0.71 -7.56 0.76
C ALA A 85 -0.01 -6.32 1.36
N LEU A 86 1.24 -6.44 1.81
CA LEU A 86 2.02 -5.32 2.32
C LEU A 86 2.28 -4.23 1.25
N LEU A 87 2.42 -4.64 -0.02
CA LEU A 87 2.74 -3.74 -1.13
C LEU A 87 1.51 -3.28 -1.94
N HIS A 88 0.29 -3.51 -1.46
CA HIS A 88 -0.92 -3.24 -2.25
C HIS A 88 -1.11 -1.74 -2.57
N ASP A 89 -0.75 -0.86 -1.63
CA ASP A 89 -0.80 0.60 -1.76
C ASP A 89 0.59 1.22 -2.03
N ALA A 90 1.58 0.39 -2.37
CA ALA A 90 2.92 0.87 -2.69
C ALA A 90 2.98 1.95 -3.80
N PRO A 91 2.13 1.96 -4.84
CA PRO A 91 2.09 3.04 -5.84
C PRO A 91 1.91 4.43 -5.23
N GLU A 92 1.27 4.56 -4.07
CA GLU A 92 0.94 5.85 -3.46
C GLU A 92 2.18 6.64 -3.02
N TYR A 93 3.36 6.01 -2.94
CA TYR A 93 4.62 6.72 -2.69
C TYR A 93 4.99 7.73 -3.80
N VAL A 94 4.39 7.60 -4.98
CA VAL A 94 4.58 8.50 -6.13
C VAL A 94 3.32 9.22 -6.58
N ILE A 95 2.15 8.59 -6.48
CA ILE A 95 0.88 9.20 -6.92
C ILE A 95 0.07 9.82 -5.77
N GLY A 96 0.47 9.59 -4.51
CA GLY A 96 -0.26 10.01 -3.31
C GLY A 96 -1.44 9.11 -2.95
N ASP A 97 -1.92 9.25 -1.70
CA ASP A 97 -3.18 8.65 -1.25
C ASP A 97 -4.33 9.49 -1.79
N MET A 98 -5.30 8.82 -2.41
CA MET A 98 -6.46 9.46 -2.98
C MET A 98 -7.71 8.74 -2.50
N ILE A 99 -8.60 9.47 -1.81
CA ILE A 99 -9.81 8.88 -1.25
C ILE A 99 -10.66 8.21 -2.34
N SER A 100 -11.22 7.05 -2.00
CA SER A 100 -12.01 6.21 -2.93
C SER A 100 -13.09 6.96 -3.72
N PRO A 101 -13.86 7.92 -3.14
CA PRO A 101 -14.85 8.70 -3.91
C PRO A 101 -14.21 9.48 -5.06
N PHE A 102 -13.01 10.03 -4.87
CA PHE A 102 -12.33 10.80 -5.90
C PHE A 102 -11.68 9.91 -6.97
N LYS A 103 -11.21 8.71 -6.62
CA LYS A 103 -10.76 7.70 -7.61
C LYS A 103 -11.85 7.38 -8.66
N SER A 104 -13.13 7.45 -8.29
CA SER A 104 -14.25 7.18 -9.22
C SER A 104 -14.46 8.25 -10.30
N VAL A 105 -14.00 9.49 -10.07
CA VAL A 105 -14.18 10.63 -10.99
C VAL A 105 -12.93 10.97 -11.81
N MET A 106 -11.76 10.44 -11.44
CA MET A 106 -10.45 10.75 -12.08
C MET A 106 -10.23 10.11 -13.47
N GLY A 107 -11.19 9.36 -13.99
CA GLY A 107 -11.14 8.76 -15.33
C GLY A 107 -10.10 7.64 -15.51
N GLY A 108 -9.97 7.12 -16.74
CA GLY A 108 -9.19 5.91 -17.03
C GLY A 108 -7.67 6.06 -16.90
N SER A 109 -7.12 7.24 -17.24
CA SER A 109 -5.66 7.44 -17.27
C SER A 109 -5.00 7.31 -15.90
N TYR A 110 -5.69 7.72 -14.82
CA TYR A 110 -5.18 7.54 -13.46
C TYR A 110 -5.08 6.05 -13.11
N LYS A 111 -6.15 5.30 -13.38
CA LYS A 111 -6.21 3.85 -13.10
C LYS A 111 -5.14 3.09 -13.90
N ASP A 112 -4.92 3.46 -15.16
CA ASP A 112 -3.88 2.85 -15.98
C ASP A 112 -2.47 3.13 -15.43
N CYS A 113 -2.22 4.35 -14.92
CA CYS A 113 -0.97 4.72 -14.26
C CYS A 113 -0.76 3.91 -12.96
N GLU A 114 -1.78 3.84 -12.10
CA GLU A 114 -1.76 3.05 -10.85
C GLU A 114 -1.48 1.57 -11.14
N LEU A 115 -2.12 0.99 -12.16
CA LEU A 115 -1.89 -0.39 -12.58
C LEU A 115 -0.46 -0.64 -13.12
N ARG A 116 0.09 0.29 -13.89
CA ARG A 116 1.48 0.19 -14.39
C ARG A 116 2.49 0.24 -13.24
N LEU A 117 2.29 1.16 -12.30
CA LEU A 117 3.11 1.26 -11.09
C LEU A 117 3.03 -0.03 -10.26
N GLN A 118 1.83 -0.56 -10.02
CA GLN A 118 1.65 -1.80 -9.28
C GLN A 118 2.41 -2.96 -9.93
N ARG A 119 2.29 -3.11 -11.26
CA ARG A 119 3.02 -4.14 -12.02
C ARG A 119 4.54 -3.98 -11.88
N ALA A 120 5.05 -2.75 -12.01
CA ALA A 120 6.48 -2.49 -11.89
C ALA A 120 7.01 -2.81 -10.48
N ILE A 121 6.24 -2.45 -9.44
CA ILE A 121 6.53 -2.76 -8.04
C ILE A 121 6.54 -4.27 -7.81
N HIS A 122 5.51 -5.00 -8.29
CA HIS A 122 5.48 -6.46 -8.19
C HIS A 122 6.70 -7.10 -8.83
N LEU A 123 7.03 -6.71 -10.07
CA LEU A 123 8.18 -7.25 -10.79
C LEU A 123 9.51 -6.94 -10.07
N ARG A 124 9.66 -5.75 -9.49
CA ARG A 124 10.86 -5.37 -8.73
C ARG A 124 11.12 -6.28 -7.51
N PHE A 125 10.04 -6.78 -6.90
CA PHE A 125 10.10 -7.65 -5.73
C PHE A 125 9.81 -9.12 -6.06
N ALA A 126 9.94 -9.49 -7.34
CA ALA A 126 9.74 -10.85 -7.84
C ALA A 126 8.39 -11.47 -7.45
N LEU A 127 7.35 -10.65 -7.45
CA LEU A 127 5.95 -11.05 -7.41
C LEU A 127 5.39 -11.15 -8.84
N PRO A 128 4.31 -11.91 -9.07
CA PRO A 128 3.58 -11.87 -10.33
C PRO A 128 3.12 -10.44 -10.66
N ALA A 129 3.36 -9.97 -11.88
CA ALA A 129 2.90 -8.64 -12.31
C ALA A 129 1.39 -8.46 -12.08
N GLU A 130 0.62 -9.53 -12.36
CA GLU A 130 -0.80 -9.63 -12.02
C GLU A 130 -1.04 -10.72 -10.99
N LEU A 131 -1.66 -10.34 -9.87
CA LEU A 131 -2.05 -11.29 -8.83
C LEU A 131 -3.25 -12.12 -9.27
N ALA A 132 -3.29 -13.37 -8.82
CA ALA A 132 -4.47 -14.23 -8.94
C ALA A 132 -5.72 -13.53 -8.39
N ALA A 133 -6.86 -13.76 -9.04
CA ALA A 133 -8.11 -13.09 -8.69
C ALA A 133 -8.56 -13.36 -7.24
N THR A 134 -8.29 -14.56 -6.71
CA THR A 134 -8.54 -14.93 -5.32
C THR A 134 -7.73 -14.07 -4.36
N LEU A 135 -6.40 -14.06 -4.51
CA LEU A 135 -5.49 -13.25 -3.70
C LEU A 135 -5.87 -11.77 -3.71
N ARG A 136 -6.16 -11.22 -4.89
CA ARG A 136 -6.58 -9.81 -5.03
C ARG A 136 -7.86 -9.50 -4.26
N ARG A 137 -8.85 -10.40 -4.28
CA ARG A 137 -10.10 -10.24 -3.51
C ARG A 137 -9.85 -10.30 -2.01
N ASP A 138 -8.99 -11.20 -1.56
CA ASP A 138 -8.71 -11.37 -0.13
C ASP A 138 -7.92 -10.19 0.44
N ILE A 139 -6.94 -9.66 -0.31
CA ILE A 139 -6.26 -8.39 0.02
C ILE A 139 -7.28 -7.24 0.06
N LYS A 140 -8.17 -7.15 -0.93
CA LYS A 140 -9.19 -6.09 -0.94
C LYS A 140 -10.14 -6.18 0.26
N ARG A 141 -10.47 -7.40 0.70
CA ARG A 141 -11.27 -7.61 1.91
C ARG A 141 -10.52 -7.17 3.17
N ALA A 142 -9.22 -7.44 3.27
CA ALA A 142 -8.39 -6.97 4.37
C ALA A 142 -8.32 -5.43 4.42
N ASP A 143 -8.09 -4.78 3.27
CA ASP A 143 -8.13 -3.33 3.09
C ASP A 143 -9.48 -2.72 3.53
N GLN A 144 -10.61 -3.30 3.11
CA GLN A 144 -11.93 -2.84 3.54
C GLN A 144 -12.15 -2.95 5.06
N ILE A 145 -11.66 -4.02 5.69
CA ILE A 145 -11.74 -4.18 7.14
C ILE A 145 -10.86 -3.12 7.85
N ALA A 146 -9.65 -2.87 7.34
CA ALA A 146 -8.79 -1.80 7.84
C ALA A 146 -9.49 -0.44 7.74
N ALA A 147 -10.02 -0.10 6.56
CA ALA A 147 -10.73 1.14 6.31
C ALA A 147 -11.93 1.34 7.25
N TYR A 148 -12.71 0.28 7.53
CA TYR A 148 -13.83 0.35 8.50
C TYR A 148 -13.35 0.78 9.90
N PHE A 149 -12.30 0.16 10.41
CA PHE A 149 -11.79 0.46 11.74
C PHE A 149 -11.07 1.81 11.79
N GLU A 150 -10.32 2.17 10.76
CA GLU A 150 -9.73 3.51 10.64
C GLU A 150 -10.81 4.59 10.62
N ALA A 151 -11.88 4.39 9.84
CA ALA A 151 -12.99 5.34 9.75
C ALA A 151 -13.62 5.61 11.12
N THR A 152 -13.92 4.53 11.86
CA THR A 152 -14.66 4.60 13.13
C THR A 152 -13.80 5.02 14.32
N LEU A 153 -12.51 4.64 14.33
CA LEU A 153 -11.62 4.92 15.46
C LEU A 153 -10.82 6.20 15.29
N LEU A 154 -10.49 6.57 14.04
CA LEU A 154 -9.56 7.67 13.75
C LEU A 154 -10.24 8.82 13.02
N ALA A 155 -11.02 8.54 11.97
CA ALA A 155 -11.52 9.58 11.05
C ALA A 155 -12.92 10.13 11.39
N GLY A 156 -13.48 9.76 12.54
CA GLY A 156 -14.72 10.35 13.07
C GLY A 156 -16.02 9.87 12.42
N PHE A 157 -15.99 8.78 11.65
CA PHE A 157 -17.21 8.18 11.09
C PHE A 157 -18.00 7.47 12.18
N SER A 158 -19.33 7.56 12.11
CA SER A 158 -20.19 6.68 12.89
C SER A 158 -20.09 5.23 12.41
N THR A 159 -20.48 4.29 13.26
CA THR A 159 -20.56 2.87 12.89
C THR A 159 -21.56 2.61 11.75
N ALA A 160 -22.62 3.43 11.65
CA ALA A 160 -23.59 3.35 10.57
C ALA A 160 -22.96 3.74 9.22
N GLU A 161 -22.30 4.89 9.15
CA GLU A 161 -21.62 5.36 7.93
C GLU A 161 -20.50 4.39 7.51
N ALA A 162 -19.67 3.94 8.46
CA ALA A 162 -18.61 2.99 8.14
C ALA A 162 -19.16 1.64 7.64
N THR A 163 -20.29 1.18 8.18
CA THR A 163 -20.96 -0.03 7.70
C THR A 163 -21.51 0.16 6.29
N GLU A 164 -22.05 1.33 5.96
CA GLU A 164 -22.55 1.65 4.63
C GLU A 164 -21.43 1.65 3.58
N PHE A 165 -20.30 2.31 3.88
CA PHE A 165 -19.22 2.48 2.92
C PHE A 165 -18.26 1.29 2.81
N PHE A 166 -17.97 0.60 3.92
CA PHE A 166 -16.94 -0.45 3.98
C PHE A 166 -17.51 -1.84 4.29
N GLY A 167 -18.79 -1.93 4.68
CA GLY A 167 -19.38 -3.15 5.21
C GLY A 167 -18.96 -3.41 6.65
N ARG A 168 -19.73 -4.24 7.36
CA ARG A 168 -19.42 -4.62 8.75
C ARG A 168 -18.40 -5.78 8.78
N PRO A 169 -17.23 -5.61 9.43
CA PRO A 169 -16.28 -6.71 9.61
C PRO A 169 -16.90 -7.80 10.49
N ARG A 170 -17.10 -9.00 9.94
CA ARG A 170 -17.57 -10.17 10.72
C ARG A 170 -16.38 -11.00 11.16
N GLY A 171 -16.29 -11.30 12.46
CA GLY A 171 -15.23 -12.14 13.02
C GLY A 171 -13.92 -11.39 13.32
N PHE A 172 -13.90 -10.07 13.20
CA PHE A 172 -12.74 -9.22 13.48
C PHE A 172 -13.06 -8.26 14.63
N SER A 173 -12.07 -8.03 15.49
CA SER A 173 -12.12 -7.05 16.57
C SER A 173 -10.96 -6.07 16.42
N ALA A 174 -11.25 -4.78 16.56
CA ALA A 174 -10.22 -3.74 16.56
C ALA A 174 -9.19 -3.92 17.68
N GLU A 175 -9.58 -4.52 18.81
CA GLU A 175 -8.73 -4.67 20.00
C GLU A 175 -7.46 -5.50 19.76
N ARG A 176 -7.42 -6.26 18.67
CA ARG A 176 -6.26 -7.08 18.29
C ARG A 176 -5.16 -6.30 17.55
N PHE A 177 -5.44 -5.07 17.16
CA PHE A 177 -4.55 -4.25 16.34
C PHE A 177 -4.34 -2.88 16.99
N ASP A 178 -3.16 -2.30 16.79
CA ASP A 178 -2.86 -0.95 17.24
C ASP A 178 -3.18 0.05 16.13
N PHE A 179 -4.22 0.86 16.34
CA PHE A 179 -4.63 1.92 15.43
C PHE A 179 -4.01 3.27 15.77
N THR A 180 -3.23 3.37 16.85
CA THR A 180 -2.65 4.64 17.29
C THR A 180 -1.72 5.19 16.20
N PRO A 181 -2.00 6.39 15.63
CA PRO A 181 -1.12 6.97 14.64
C PRO A 181 0.30 7.15 15.18
N LYS A 182 1.26 6.52 14.52
CA LYS A 182 2.69 6.58 14.90
C LYS A 182 3.44 7.65 14.13
N SER A 183 4.60 8.03 14.67
CA SER A 183 5.51 8.96 14.01
C SER A 183 6.00 8.41 12.66
N VAL A 184 6.39 9.32 11.76
CA VAL A 184 6.94 8.99 10.44
C VAL A 184 8.14 8.04 10.54
N THR A 185 9.04 8.27 11.50
CA THR A 185 10.24 7.44 11.68
C THR A 185 9.89 6.03 12.13
N TRP A 186 8.90 5.88 13.01
CA TRP A 186 8.40 4.57 13.43
C TRP A 186 7.76 3.84 12.26
N ALA A 187 6.84 4.50 11.52
CA ALA A 187 6.11 3.88 10.42
C ALA A 187 7.04 3.39 9.30
N GLN A 188 8.04 4.21 8.94
CA GLN A 188 9.06 3.85 7.96
C GLN A 188 9.88 2.63 8.42
N ALA A 189 10.33 2.62 9.69
CA ALA A 189 11.12 1.51 10.23
C ALA A 189 10.31 0.22 10.33
N ALA A 190 9.06 0.29 10.80
CA ALA A 190 8.17 -0.85 10.93
C ALA A 190 7.84 -1.48 9.58
N PHE A 191 7.53 -0.66 8.57
CA PHE A 191 7.26 -1.12 7.21
C PHE A 191 8.48 -1.83 6.60
N LEU A 192 9.67 -1.23 6.70
CA LEU A 192 10.91 -1.87 6.23
C LEU A 192 11.23 -3.16 6.98
N GLY A 193 11.04 -3.16 8.30
CA GLY A 193 11.22 -4.34 9.14
C GLY A 193 10.34 -5.49 8.67
N ARG A 194 9.03 -5.23 8.49
CA ARG A 194 8.07 -6.24 8.04
C ARG A 194 8.36 -6.74 6.63
N PHE A 195 8.68 -5.84 5.69
CA PHE A 195 9.09 -6.20 4.34
C PHE A 195 10.29 -7.15 4.36
N ASN A 196 11.33 -6.82 5.12
CA ASN A 196 12.54 -7.64 5.20
C ASN A 196 12.27 -9.03 5.81
N THR A 197 11.39 -9.11 6.82
CA THR A 197 10.93 -10.39 7.37
C THR A 197 10.25 -11.25 6.31
N LEU A 198 9.26 -10.71 5.59
CA LEU A 198 8.53 -11.45 4.55
C LEU A 198 9.43 -11.87 3.38
N GLU A 199 10.37 -11.02 2.98
CA GLU A 199 11.36 -11.36 1.95
C GLU A 199 12.29 -12.50 2.41
N ALA A 200 12.73 -12.49 3.67
CA ALA A 200 13.55 -13.57 4.22
C ALA A 200 12.77 -14.90 4.24
N GLU A 201 11.53 -14.89 4.72
CA GLU A 201 10.63 -16.06 4.72
C GLU A 201 10.42 -16.60 3.30
N ARG A 202 10.13 -15.71 2.33
CA ARG A 202 9.91 -16.09 0.93
C ARG A 202 11.15 -16.76 0.32
N ARG A 203 12.35 -16.23 0.57
CA ARG A 203 13.61 -16.81 0.08
C ARG A 203 13.89 -18.18 0.70
N LEU A 204 13.59 -18.35 1.98
CA LEU A 204 13.72 -19.65 2.66
C LEU A 204 12.79 -20.69 2.04
N SER A 205 11.53 -20.35 1.77
CA SER A 205 10.58 -21.26 1.11
C SER A 205 11.04 -21.67 -0.29
N LEU A 206 11.61 -20.75 -1.08
CA LEU A 206 12.15 -21.05 -2.41
C LEU A 206 13.37 -21.97 -2.36
N ALA A 207 14.26 -21.78 -1.37
CA ALA A 207 15.44 -22.62 -1.20
C ALA A 207 15.07 -24.07 -0.82
N VAL A 208 14.06 -24.24 0.03
CA VAL A 208 13.53 -25.57 0.41
C VAL A 208 12.95 -26.27 -0.82
N ASN A 209 12.10 -25.61 -1.59
CA ASN A 209 11.46 -26.20 -2.77
C ASN A 209 12.43 -26.52 -3.93
N SER A 210 13.60 -25.87 -3.96
CA SER A 210 14.64 -26.13 -4.98
C SER A 210 15.54 -27.31 -4.63
N SER A 211 15.46 -27.82 -3.39
CA SER A 211 16.30 -28.89 -2.86
C SER A 211 15.59 -30.26 -2.79
N THR A 212 14.32 -30.32 -3.22
CA THR A 212 13.45 -31.50 -3.28
C THR A 212 13.10 -31.83 -4.72
#